data_AF-A0A0D1ZP88-F1
#
_entry.id   AF-A0A0D1ZP88-F1
#
_cell.length_a   1.000
_cell.length_b   1.000
_cell.length_c   1.000
_cell.angle_alpha   90.00
_cell.angle_beta   90.00
_cell.angle_gamma   90.00
#
_symmetry.space_group_name_H-M   'P 1'
#
loop_
_entity.id
_entity.type
_entity.pdbx_description
1 polymer ?
#
loop_
_entity_poly.entity_id
_entity_poly.type
_entity_poly.pdbx_seq_one_letter_code
_entity_poly.pdbx_strand_id
1 'polypeptide(L)'
;MTAYGDSAGIKFKFGGTVSNTLEAHRVIQHFQETKGPETTDKIINSLYYQFFEDEKNPASDETLLKAATDAGIPEDEAKAVIEDKSEGLMDVKALIREQASNGVDSVPTILVEGKRRDFTLVGAKDVEEYEKVLHQIAKESH
;
A
#
# COMPACT_ATOMS: atom_id res chain seq x y z
N MET A 1 7.63 18.40 -10.08
CA MET A 1 7.35 17.12 -9.38
C MET A 1 6.59 17.35 -8.09
N THR A 2 6.89 18.38 -7.30
CA THR A 2 6.11 18.74 -6.09
C THR A 2 4.63 19.04 -6.38
N ALA A 3 4.33 19.74 -7.49
CA ALA A 3 2.98 20.11 -7.87
C ALA A 3 2.02 18.94 -8.21
N TYR A 4 2.51 17.70 -8.34
CA TYR A 4 1.65 16.54 -8.64
C TYR A 4 0.74 16.16 -7.47
N GLY A 5 1.10 16.54 -6.24
CA GLY A 5 0.32 16.22 -5.05
C GLY A 5 -0.66 17.31 -4.63
N ASP A 6 -0.53 18.54 -5.18
CA ASP A 6 -1.29 19.71 -4.70
C ASP A 6 -2.80 19.52 -4.82
N SER A 7 -3.28 18.95 -5.94
CA SER A 7 -4.70 18.66 -6.14
C SER A 7 -5.25 17.58 -5.20
N ALA A 8 -4.37 16.73 -4.66
CA ALA A 8 -4.69 15.70 -3.69
C ALA A 8 -4.33 16.10 -2.24
N GLY A 9 -3.81 17.32 -2.04
CA GLY A 9 -3.37 17.80 -0.72
C GLY A 9 -2.05 17.21 -0.21
N ILE A 10 -1.28 16.52 -1.04
CA ILE A 10 -0.02 15.85 -0.69
C ILE A 10 1.16 16.78 -0.96
N LYS A 11 1.96 17.09 0.05
CA LYS A 11 3.12 17.98 -0.09
C LYS A 11 4.40 17.20 -0.37
N PHE A 12 4.50 16.64 -1.58
CA PHE A 12 5.64 15.80 -1.95
C PHE A 12 6.99 16.49 -1.70
N LYS A 13 7.89 15.78 -1.03
CA LYS A 13 9.31 16.10 -0.87
C LYS A 13 10.15 14.97 -1.46
N PHE A 14 11.27 15.33 -2.09
CA PHE A 14 12.07 14.41 -2.91
C PHE A 14 13.53 14.29 -2.44
N GLY A 15 13.89 14.84 -1.28
CA GLY A 15 15.23 14.76 -0.69
C GLY A 15 15.48 13.50 0.16
N GLY A 16 14.48 12.64 0.32
CA GLY A 16 14.58 11.39 1.07
C GLY A 16 15.40 10.31 0.37
N THR A 17 15.74 9.27 1.13
CA THR A 17 16.50 8.13 0.61
C THR A 17 15.59 7.18 -0.17
N VAL A 18 15.95 6.88 -1.42
CA VAL A 18 15.35 5.78 -2.17
C VAL A 18 15.86 4.47 -1.59
N SER A 19 14.94 3.65 -1.06
CA SER A 19 15.26 2.37 -0.44
C SER A 19 14.36 1.25 -0.96
N ASN A 20 14.77 0.01 -0.71
CA ASN A 20 13.93 -1.14 -1.00
C ASN A 20 12.76 -1.18 0.01
N THR A 21 11.52 -1.25 -0.48
CA THR A 21 10.30 -1.21 0.36
C THR A 21 9.78 -2.60 0.76
N LEU A 22 10.49 -3.69 0.43
CA LEU A 22 10.03 -5.05 0.72
C LEU A 22 9.74 -5.26 2.20
N GLU A 23 10.55 -4.66 3.07
CA GLU A 23 10.36 -4.75 4.51
C GLU A 23 9.09 -4.05 4.98
N ALA A 24 8.75 -2.89 4.38
CA ALA A 24 7.49 -2.23 4.65
C ALA A 24 6.31 -3.10 4.21
N HIS A 25 6.38 -3.71 3.03
CA HIS A 25 5.36 -4.65 2.56
C HIS A 25 5.20 -5.87 3.47
N ARG A 26 6.29 -6.38 4.05
CA ARG A 26 6.26 -7.49 5.00
C ARG A 26 5.50 -7.13 6.28
N VAL A 27 5.83 -5.99 6.87
CA VAL A 27 5.14 -5.48 8.07
C VAL A 27 3.67 -5.18 7.79
N ILE A 28 3.37 -4.56 6.65
CA ILE A 28 1.98 -4.31 6.20
C ILE A 28 1.20 -5.62 6.09
N GLN A 29 1.77 -6.65 5.43
CA GLN A 29 1.11 -7.94 5.25
C GLN A 29 0.84 -8.62 6.59
N HIS A 30 1.83 -8.63 7.49
CA HIS A 30 1.66 -9.23 8.81
C HIS A 30 0.48 -8.60 9.57
N PHE A 31 0.41 -7.28 9.63
CA PHE A 31 -0.69 -6.61 10.35
C PHE A 31 -2.02 -6.64 9.60
N GLN A 32 -2.01 -6.76 8.28
CA GLN A 32 -3.21 -7.04 7.50
C GLN A 32 -3.85 -8.37 7.91
N GLU A 33 -3.04 -9.42 8.09
CA GLU A 33 -3.52 -10.74 8.46
C GLU A 33 -3.95 -10.82 9.93
N THR A 34 -3.24 -10.13 10.83
CA THR A 34 -3.47 -10.26 12.28
C THR A 34 -4.42 -9.21 12.87
N LYS A 35 -4.49 -8.01 12.28
CA LYS A 35 -5.29 -6.86 12.80
C LYS A 35 -6.35 -6.36 11.81
N GLY A 36 -6.29 -6.79 10.55
CA GLY A 36 -7.29 -6.46 9.54
C GLY A 36 -7.10 -5.09 8.88
N PRO A 37 -7.96 -4.77 7.89
CA PRO A 37 -7.74 -3.68 6.95
C PRO A 37 -7.75 -2.29 7.57
N GLU A 38 -8.56 -2.05 8.62
CA GLU A 38 -8.63 -0.73 9.26
C GLU A 38 -7.31 -0.35 9.95
N THR A 39 -6.63 -1.32 10.56
CA THR A 39 -5.32 -1.10 11.19
C THR A 39 -4.27 -0.88 10.12
N THR A 40 -4.27 -1.74 9.10
CA THR A 40 -3.31 -1.65 8.00
C THR A 40 -3.42 -0.36 7.20
N ASP A 41 -4.63 0.15 6.98
CA ASP A 41 -4.85 1.43 6.32
C ASP A 41 -4.18 2.59 7.08
N LYS A 42 -4.24 2.59 8.42
CA LYS A 42 -3.52 3.57 9.25
C LYS A 42 -2.00 3.44 9.10
N ILE A 43 -1.48 2.21 9.06
CA ILE A 43 -0.05 1.96 8.84
C ILE A 43 0.37 2.51 7.47
N ILE A 44 -0.35 2.15 6.41
CA ILE A 44 -0.06 2.60 5.04
C ILE A 44 -0.10 4.13 4.95
N ASN A 45 -1.12 4.77 5.51
CA ASN A 45 -1.22 6.24 5.51
C ASN A 45 -0.06 6.90 6.29
N SER A 46 0.34 6.34 7.44
CA SER A 46 1.51 6.83 8.17
C SER A 46 2.80 6.66 7.36
N LEU A 47 2.99 5.52 6.68
CA LEU A 47 4.14 5.29 5.82
C LEU A 47 4.16 6.22 4.60
N TYR A 48 3.00 6.49 3.99
CA TYR A 48 2.88 7.47 2.90
C TYR A 48 3.29 8.86 3.36
N TYR A 49 2.76 9.34 4.48
CA TYR A 49 3.15 10.64 5.03
C TYR A 49 4.66 10.70 5.31
N GLN A 50 5.19 9.69 6.02
CA GLN A 50 6.60 9.63 6.39
C GLN A 50 7.53 9.61 5.16
N PHE A 51 7.19 8.86 4.12
CA PHE A 51 8.01 8.75 2.91
C PHE A 51 7.86 9.95 1.99
N PHE A 52 6.61 10.28 1.61
CA PHE A 52 6.33 11.26 0.58
C PHE A 52 6.41 12.70 1.07
N GLU A 53 6.18 12.97 2.36
CA GLU A 53 6.14 14.32 2.90
C GLU A 53 7.27 14.59 3.92
N ASP A 54 7.80 13.58 4.60
CA ASP A 54 8.84 13.74 5.63
C ASP A 54 10.21 13.14 5.27
N GLU A 55 10.38 12.67 4.02
CA GLU A 55 11.66 12.20 3.47
C GLU A 55 12.29 11.03 4.26
N LYS A 56 11.48 10.28 5.01
CA LYS A 56 11.91 9.14 5.81
C LYS A 56 12.08 7.88 4.98
N ASN A 57 12.96 6.99 5.42
CA ASN A 57 13.12 5.67 4.82
C ASN A 57 11.95 4.75 5.25
N PRO A 58 11.06 4.33 4.33
CA PRO A 58 9.86 3.56 4.65
C PRO A 58 10.17 2.15 5.18
N ALA A 59 11.39 1.66 4.98
CA ALA A 59 11.85 0.35 5.43
C ALA A 59 12.75 0.41 6.67
N SER A 60 12.90 1.58 7.30
CA SER A 60 13.67 1.70 8.55
C SER A 60 12.83 1.27 9.75
N ASP A 61 13.48 0.64 10.73
CA ASP A 61 12.80 0.15 11.94
C ASP A 61 12.08 1.29 12.69
N GLU A 62 12.67 2.49 12.73
CA GLU A 62 12.07 3.69 13.33
C GLU A 62 10.75 4.07 12.64
N THR A 63 10.75 4.13 11.30
CA THR A 63 9.56 4.49 10.51
C THR A 63 8.46 3.44 10.62
N LEU A 64 8.83 2.16 10.59
CA LEU A 64 7.90 1.04 10.72
C LEU A 64 7.27 0.99 12.13
N LEU A 65 8.09 1.19 13.16
CA LEU A 65 7.61 1.21 14.54
C LEU A 65 6.65 2.38 14.76
N LYS A 66 7.00 3.57 14.26
CA LYS A 66 6.11 4.73 14.29
C LYS A 66 4.79 4.45 13.57
N ALA A 67 4.83 3.88 12.37
CA ALA A 67 3.62 3.59 11.62
C ALA A 67 2.71 2.56 12.32
N ALA A 68 3.29 1.51 12.90
CA ALA A 68 2.53 0.51 13.65
C ALA A 68 1.91 1.08 14.93
N THR A 69 2.68 1.86 15.70
CA THR A 69 2.20 2.47 16.95
C THR A 69 1.14 3.55 16.70
N ASP A 70 1.30 4.38 15.66
CA ASP A 70 0.27 5.35 15.23
C ASP A 70 -1.04 4.63 14.82
N ALA A 71 -0.95 3.39 14.33
CA ALA A 71 -2.10 2.56 13.99
C ALA A 71 -2.75 1.86 15.21
N GLY A 72 -2.16 2.00 16.41
CA GLY A 72 -2.67 1.41 17.65
C GLY A 72 -2.09 0.04 17.99
N ILE A 73 -1.03 -0.40 17.30
CA ILE A 73 -0.32 -1.64 17.64
C ILE A 73 0.60 -1.37 18.84
N PRO A 74 0.59 -2.24 19.88
CA PRO A 74 1.52 -2.14 20.99
C PRO A 74 2.98 -2.15 20.52
N GLU A 75 3.84 -1.33 21.15
CA GLU A 75 5.22 -1.14 20.74
C GLU A 75 6.03 -2.45 20.78
N ASP A 76 5.80 -3.29 21.79
CA ASP A 76 6.43 -4.59 21.95
C ASP A 76 6.01 -5.57 20.85
N GLU A 77 4.72 -5.60 20.51
CA GLU A 77 4.20 -6.38 19.39
C GLU A 77 4.80 -5.92 18.06
N ALA A 78 4.83 -4.60 17.81
CA ALA A 78 5.41 -4.04 16.61
C ALA A 78 6.90 -4.35 16.47
N LYS A 79 7.67 -4.21 17.56
CA LYS A 79 9.11 -4.53 17.57
C LYS A 79 9.37 -5.99 17.27
N ALA A 80 8.60 -6.91 17.85
CA ALA A 80 8.78 -8.34 17.61
C ALA A 80 8.72 -8.67 16.11
N VAL A 81 7.72 -8.12 15.41
CA VAL A 81 7.55 -8.30 13.97
C VAL A 81 8.67 -7.60 13.20
N ILE A 82 9.01 -6.35 13.55
CA ILE A 82 10.02 -5.55 12.83
C ILE A 82 11.42 -6.15 12.98
N GLU A 83 11.78 -6.68 14.14
CA GLU A 83 13.10 -7.25 14.41
C GLU A 83 13.29 -8.62 13.74
N ASP A 84 12.23 -9.45 13.67
CA ASP A 84 12.27 -10.69 12.90
C ASP A 84 12.03 -10.43 11.41
N LYS A 85 13.10 -10.06 10.70
CA LYS A 85 13.10 -9.83 9.25
C LYS A 85 12.79 -11.09 8.41
N SER A 86 12.78 -12.27 9.02
CA SER A 86 12.56 -13.54 8.31
C SER A 86 11.09 -13.92 8.23
N GLU A 87 10.31 -13.56 9.25
CA GLU A 87 8.88 -13.87 9.36
C GLU A 87 8.07 -13.17 8.26
N GLY A 88 7.29 -13.94 7.49
CA GLY A 88 6.46 -13.42 6.39
C GLY A 88 7.23 -13.02 5.12
N LEU A 89 8.57 -13.10 5.11
CA LEU A 89 9.38 -12.67 3.96
C LEU A 89 9.12 -13.51 2.70
N MET A 90 8.93 -14.83 2.87
CA MET A 90 8.64 -15.71 1.73
C MET A 90 7.23 -15.49 1.21
N ASP A 91 6.27 -15.27 2.09
CA ASP A 91 4.87 -15.06 1.74
C ASP A 91 4.70 -13.78 0.93
N VAL A 92 5.28 -12.66 1.39
CA VAL A 92 5.25 -11.39 0.66
C VAL A 92 5.93 -11.50 -0.71
N LYS A 93 7.06 -12.22 -0.81
CA LYS A 93 7.70 -12.47 -2.11
C LYS A 93 6.83 -13.34 -3.01
N ALA A 94 6.09 -14.30 -2.47
CA ALA A 94 5.16 -15.11 -3.23
C ALA A 94 3.99 -14.26 -3.77
N LEU A 95 3.39 -13.41 -2.93
CA LEU A 95 2.32 -12.47 -3.33
C LEU A 95 2.79 -11.53 -4.45
N ILE A 96 3.99 -10.95 -4.34
CA ILE A 96 4.55 -10.08 -5.40
C ILE A 96 4.73 -10.87 -6.70
N ARG A 97 5.26 -12.09 -6.64
CA ARG A 97 5.46 -12.94 -7.83
C ARG A 97 4.14 -13.35 -8.46
N GLU A 98 3.14 -13.66 -7.65
CA GLU A 98 1.80 -13.99 -8.13
C GLU A 98 1.22 -12.83 -8.96
N GLN A 99 1.28 -11.60 -8.44
CA GLN A 99 0.79 -10.44 -9.18
C GLN A 99 1.59 -10.18 -10.46
N ALA A 100 2.92 -10.37 -10.43
CA ALA A 100 3.73 -10.30 -11.64
C ALA A 100 3.33 -11.38 -12.67
N SER A 101 3.03 -12.62 -12.23
CA SER A 101 2.52 -13.69 -13.09
C SER A 101 1.13 -13.39 -13.64
N ASN A 102 0.31 -12.61 -12.93
CA ASN A 102 -0.97 -12.09 -13.40
C ASN A 102 -0.82 -10.91 -14.38
N GLY A 103 0.42 -10.53 -14.75
CA GLY A 103 0.70 -9.47 -15.71
C GLY A 103 0.70 -8.07 -15.11
N VAL A 104 0.71 -7.93 -13.78
CA VAL A 104 0.86 -6.64 -13.10
C VAL A 104 2.32 -6.21 -13.15
N ASP A 105 2.61 -5.12 -13.86
CA ASP A 105 3.96 -4.56 -14.02
C ASP A 105 4.12 -3.16 -13.42
N SER A 106 3.04 -2.57 -12.90
CA SER A 106 3.00 -1.21 -12.39
C SER A 106 1.93 -1.02 -11.31
N VAL A 107 2.10 0.00 -10.46
CA VAL A 107 1.17 0.34 -9.38
C VAL A 107 0.77 1.83 -9.44
N PRO A 108 -0.44 2.19 -8.99
CA PRO A 108 -1.52 1.28 -8.59
C PRO A 108 -2.12 0.57 -9.81
N THR A 109 -2.49 -0.71 -9.64
CA THR A 109 -3.30 -1.48 -10.61
C THR A 109 -4.51 -1.99 -9.85
N ILE A 110 -5.70 -1.59 -10.28
CA ILE A 110 -6.97 -1.94 -9.63
C ILE A 110 -7.76 -2.86 -10.57
N LEU A 111 -8.01 -4.08 -10.11
CA LEU A 111 -8.90 -5.03 -10.77
C LEU A 111 -10.27 -4.97 -10.08
N VAL A 112 -11.33 -4.76 -10.86
CA VAL A 112 -12.71 -4.85 -10.38
C VAL A 112 -13.38 -6.02 -11.08
N GLU A 113 -13.72 -7.05 -10.29
CA GLU A 113 -14.42 -8.22 -10.79
C GLU A 113 -15.84 -7.84 -11.24
N GLY A 114 -16.23 -8.33 -12.43
CA GLY A 114 -17.54 -8.06 -13.00
C GLY A 114 -18.23 -9.33 -13.48
N LYS A 115 -19.56 -9.37 -13.41
CA LYS A 115 -20.36 -10.56 -13.79
C LYS A 115 -20.10 -11.04 -15.23
N ARG A 116 -19.84 -10.13 -16.17
CA ARG A 116 -19.61 -10.45 -17.58
C ARG A 116 -18.14 -10.42 -17.97
N ARG A 117 -17.40 -9.43 -17.47
CA ARG A 117 -15.97 -9.27 -17.66
C ARG A 117 -15.40 -8.46 -16.51
N ASP A 118 -14.11 -8.66 -16.27
CA ASP A 118 -13.37 -7.87 -15.31
C ASP A 118 -12.86 -6.58 -15.94
N PHE A 119 -12.63 -5.57 -15.10
CA PHE A 119 -12.12 -4.27 -15.51
C PHE A 119 -10.81 -3.99 -14.78
N THR A 120 -9.75 -3.70 -15.54
CA THR A 120 -8.44 -3.34 -15.00
C THR A 120 -8.17 -1.86 -15.24
N LEU A 121 -7.88 -1.13 -14.16
CA LEU A 121 -7.48 0.28 -14.16
C LEU A 121 -6.01 0.36 -13.76
N VAL A 122 -5.15 0.80 -14.68
CA VAL A 122 -3.70 0.92 -14.45
C VAL A 122 -3.32 2.39 -14.26
N GLY A 123 -2.58 2.68 -13.20
CA GLY A 123 -2.18 4.02 -12.79
C GLY A 123 -3.21 4.71 -11.89
N ALA A 124 -2.82 5.85 -11.33
CA ALA A 124 -3.70 6.69 -10.51
C ALA A 124 -4.75 7.37 -11.41
N LYS A 125 -5.90 6.70 -11.61
CA LYS A 125 -7.00 7.23 -12.41
C LYS A 125 -7.80 8.29 -11.65
N ASP A 126 -8.48 9.15 -12.41
CA ASP A 126 -9.39 10.14 -11.84
C ASP A 126 -10.68 9.47 -11.34
N VAL A 127 -11.37 10.12 -10.41
CA VAL A 127 -12.60 9.62 -9.77
C VAL A 127 -13.67 9.27 -10.82
N GLU A 128 -13.80 10.08 -11.85
CA GLU A 128 -14.78 9.89 -12.94
C GLU A 128 -14.52 8.60 -13.74
N GLU A 129 -13.28 8.13 -13.82
CA GLU A 129 -12.95 6.87 -14.50
C GLU A 129 -13.38 5.67 -13.65
N TYR A 130 -13.12 5.72 -12.34
CA TYR A 130 -13.64 4.73 -11.39
C TYR A 130 -15.17 4.67 -11.41
N GLU A 131 -15.85 5.82 -11.37
CA GLU A 131 -17.32 5.90 -11.42
C GLU A 131 -17.89 5.25 -12.68
N LYS A 132 -17.28 5.51 -13.85
CA LYS A 132 -17.72 4.90 -15.11
C LYS A 132 -17.60 3.38 -15.09
N VAL A 133 -16.48 2.85 -14.58
CA VAL A 133 -16.26 1.40 -14.46
C VAL A 133 -17.29 0.77 -13.52
N LEU A 134 -17.47 1.35 -12.33
CA LEU A 134 -18.41 0.83 -11.33
C LEU A 134 -19.86 0.87 -11.83
N HIS A 135 -20.28 1.95 -12.50
CA HIS A 135 -21.61 2.03 -13.14
C HIS A 135 -21.80 0.97 -14.23
N GLN A 136 -20.76 0.72 -15.05
CA GLN A 136 -20.83 -0.31 -16.09
C GLN A 136 -20.98 -1.70 -15.49
N ILE A 137 -20.22 -2.01 -14.42
CA ILE A 137 -20.32 -3.30 -13.71
C ILE A 137 -21.72 -3.47 -13.11
N ALA A 138 -22.27 -2.44 -12.47
CA ALA A 138 -23.62 -2.47 -11.92
C ALA A 138 -24.67 -2.75 -13.00
N LYS A 139 -24.55 -2.09 -14.16
CA LYS A 139 -25.44 -2.30 -15.32
C LYS A 139 -25.34 -3.71 -15.90
N GLU A 140 -24.14 -4.28 -15.97
CA GLU A 140 -23.91 -5.65 -16.50
C GLU A 140 -24.31 -6.76 -15.51
N SER A 141 -24.51 -6.40 -14.24
CA SER A 141 -24.89 -7.33 -13.18
C SER A 141 -26.39 -7.63 -13.15
N HIS A 142 -27.20 -6.77 -13.76
CA HIS A 142 -28.64 -6.94 -13.99
C HIS A 142 -28.87 -7.74 -15.28
#